data_AF-A0A9W4R0S8-F1
#
_entry.id   AF-A0A9W4R0S8-F1
#
_cell.length_a   1.000
_cell.length_b   1.000
_cell.length_c   1.000
_cell.angle_alpha   90.00
_cell.angle_beta   90.00
_cell.angle_gamma   90.00
#
_symmetry.space_group_name_H-M   'P 1'
#
loop_
_entity.id
_entity.type
_entity.pdbx_description
1 polymer ?
#
loop_
_entity_poly.entity_id
_entity_poly.type
_entity_poly.pdbx_seq_one_letter_code
_entity_poly.pdbx_strand_id
1 'polypeptide(L)' 'MQHFFSALQSVLAAFFGVQSEDKRKTDFKHHSPITLIAIAVVLFVLFVLAIYATVTSVLNT' A
#
# COMPACT_ATOMS: atom_id res chain seq x y z
N MET A 1 -16.33 -7.62 0.74
CA MET A 1 -15.34 -7.38 1.82
C MET A 1 -14.04 -8.16 1.60
N GLN A 2 -14.07 -9.46 1.27
CA GLN A 2 -12.84 -10.27 1.11
C GLN A 2 -11.90 -9.80 -0.02
N HIS A 3 -12.43 -9.34 -1.16
CA HIS A 3 -11.59 -8.83 -2.27
C HIS A 3 -10.78 -7.57 -1.92
N PHE A 4 -11.33 -6.68 -1.08
CA PHE A 4 -10.66 -5.46 -0.64
C PHE A 4 -9.49 -5.77 0.29
N PHE A 5 -9.69 -6.63 1.29
CA PHE A 5 -8.61 -7.03 2.20
C PHE A 5 -7.49 -7.77 1.48
N SER A 6 -7.81 -8.61 0.49
CA SER A 6 -6.79 -9.25 -0.36
C SER A 6 -5.98 -8.22 -1.17
N ALA A 7 -6.65 -7.22 -1.76
CA ALA A 7 -5.98 -6.15 -2.48
C ALA A 7 -5.09 -5.31 -1.55
N LEU A 8 -5.58 -4.97 -0.36
CA LEU A 8 -4.82 -4.25 0.66
C LEU A 8 -3.58 -5.03 1.08
N GLN A 9 -3.71 -6.32 1.39
CA GLN A 9 -2.58 -7.18 1.74
C GLN A 9 -1.55 -7.25 0.60
N SER A 10 -2.01 -7.34 -0.65
CA SER A 10 -1.10 -7.41 -1.79
C SER A 10 -0.36 -6.10 -2.01
N VAL A 11 -1.04 -4.96 -1.91
CA VAL A 11 -0.40 -3.63 -2.00
C VAL A 11 0.59 -3.42 -0.86
N LEU A 12 0.26 -3.85 0.37
CA LEU A 12 1.19 -3.83 1.49
C LEU A 12 2.42 -4.71 1.23
N ALA A 13 2.21 -5.94 0.75
CA ALA A 13 3.31 -6.83 0.39
C ALA A 13 4.20 -6.23 -0.71
N ALA A 14 3.60 -5.56 -1.70
CA ALA A 14 4.33 -4.89 -2.78
C ALA A 14 5.12 -3.70 -2.25
N PHE A 15 4.53 -2.91 -1.34
CA PHE A 15 5.18 -1.76 -0.72
C PHE A 15 6.44 -2.16 0.06
N PHE A 16 6.40 -3.28 0.78
CA PHE A 16 7.55 -3.84 1.48
C PHE A 16 8.47 -4.70 0.58
N GLY A 17 8.18 -4.84 -0.71
CA GLY A 17 8.97 -5.64 -1.65
C GLY A 17 8.86 -7.17 -1.46
N VAL A 18 7.90 -7.64 -0.67
CA VAL A 18 7.68 -9.07 -0.36
C VAL A 18 6.50 -9.68 -1.15
N GLN A 19 5.97 -8.96 -2.14
CA GLN A 19 4.92 -9.47 -3.02
C GLN A 19 5.47 -10.59 -3.92
N SER A 20 4.77 -11.73 -3.98
CA SER A 20 5.10 -12.81 -4.90
C SER A 20 4.53 -12.58 -6.30
N GLU A 21 5.22 -13.14 -7.30
CA GLU A 21 4.81 -13.13 -8.71
C GLU A 21 3.38 -13.66 -8.93
N ASP A 22 3.01 -14.75 -8.25
CA ASP A 22 1.70 -15.39 -8.40
C ASP A 22 0.56 -14.54 -7.83
N LYS A 23 0.81 -13.84 -6.71
CA LYS A 23 -0.15 -12.87 -6.16
C LYS A 23 -0.33 -11.71 -7.11
N ARG A 24 0.78 -11.16 -7.62
CA ARG A 24 0.73 -10.08 -8.62
C ARG A 24 -0.08 -10.49 -9.85
N LYS A 25 0.19 -11.66 -10.45
CA LYS A 25 -0.58 -12.17 -11.60
C LYS A 25 -2.07 -12.33 -11.29
N THR A 26 -2.40 -12.79 -10.08
CA THR A 26 -3.78 -12.93 -9.62
C THR A 26 -4.46 -11.58 -9.52
N ASP A 27 -3.81 -10.59 -8.91
CA ASP A 27 -4.34 -9.24 -8.73
C ASP A 27 -4.60 -8.54 -10.07
N PHE A 28 -3.67 -8.65 -11.04
CA PHE A 28 -3.85 -8.06 -12.37
C PHE A 28 -4.94 -8.73 -13.21
N LYS A 29 -5.35 -9.95 -12.85
CA LYS A 29 -6.43 -10.68 -13.54
C LYS A 29 -7.81 -10.49 -12.89
N HIS A 30 -7.85 -10.41 -11.56
CA HIS A 30 -9.10 -10.49 -10.80
C HIS A 30 -9.48 -9.19 -10.10
N HIS A 31 -8.54 -8.26 -9.90
CA HIS A 31 -8.82 -6.95 -9.29
C HIS A 31 -8.78 -5.85 -10.33
N SER A 32 -9.58 -4.81 -10.12
CA SER A 32 -9.51 -3.59 -10.92
C SER A 32 -8.17 -2.88 -10.65
N PRO A 33 -7.38 -2.52 -11.68
CA PRO A 33 -6.13 -1.77 -11.51
C PRO A 33 -6.32 -0.46 -10.73
N ILE A 34 -7.49 0.18 -10.88
CA ILE A 34 -7.83 1.44 -10.20
C ILE A 34 -7.87 1.22 -8.68
N THR A 35 -8.40 0.08 -8.21
CA THR A 35 -8.46 -0.23 -6.77
C THR A 35 -7.06 -0.37 -6.18
N LEU A 36 -6.15 -1.04 -6.89
CA LEU A 36 -4.76 -1.20 -6.44
C LEU A 36 -4.02 0.14 -6.37
N ILE A 37 -4.19 0.99 -7.39
CA ILE A 37 -3.60 2.33 -7.44
C ILE A 37 -4.14 3.21 -6.31
N ALA A 38 -5.45 3.20 -6.08
CA ALA A 38 -6.06 3.98 -5.01
C ALA A 38 -5.51 3.59 -3.63
N ILE A 39 -5.40 2.29 -3.34
CA ILE A 39 -4.82 1.80 -2.09
C ILE A 39 -3.35 2.22 -1.98
N ALA A 40 -2.58 2.09 -3.06
CA ALA A 40 -1.16 2.46 -3.07
C ALA A 40 -0.95 3.97 -2.82
N VAL A 41 -1.75 4.83 -3.44
CA VAL A 41 -1.69 6.29 -3.24
C VAL A 41 -2.03 6.65 -1.80
N VAL A 42 -3.10 6.06 -1.24
CA VAL A 42 -3.46 6.28 0.17
C VAL A 42 -2.32 5.85 1.09
N LEU A 43 -1.75 4.67 0.88
CA LEU A 43 -0.63 4.16 1.68
C LEU A 43 0.61 5.07 1.57
N PHE A 44 0.94 5.55 0.37
CA PHE A 44 2.05 6.45 0.14
C PHE A 44 1.88 7.80 0.83
N VAL A 45 0.69 8.40 0.77
CA VAL A 45 0.37 9.64 1.48
C VAL A 45 0.52 9.43 3.00
N LEU A 46 -0.02 8.34 3.54
CA LEU A 46 0.13 8.00 4.96
C LEU A 46 1.60 7.82 5.36
N PHE A 47 2.41 7.19 4.50
CA PHE A 47 3.84 7.02 4.74
C PHE A 47 4.59 8.36 4.78
N VAL A 48 4.34 9.27 3.83
CA VAL A 48 4.94 10.61 3.82
C VAL A 48 4.51 11.41 5.05
N LEU A 49 3.23 11.36 5.43
CA LEU A 49 2.74 12.01 6.65
C LEU A 49 3.40 11.44 7.90
N ALA A 50 3.62 10.13 7.98
CA ALA A 50 4.30 9.49 9.10
C ALA A 50 5.76 9.97 9.21
N ILE A 51 6.49 10.07 8.09
CA ILE A 51 7.84 10.63 8.07
C ILE A 51 7.81 12.09 8.53
N TYR A 52 6.94 12.91 7.95
CA TYR A 52 6.82 14.32 8.28
C TYR A 52 6.53 14.54 9.78
N ALA A 53 5.55 13.79 10.32
CA ALA A 53 5.19 13.85 11.74
C ALA A 53 6.36 13.42 12.63
N THR A 54 7.09 12.36 12.24
CA THR A 54 8.27 11.89 12.98
C THR A 54 9.35 12.96 13.02
N VAL A 55 9.71 13.51 11.86
CA VAL A 55 10.74 14.57 11.76
C VAL A 55 10.33 15.81 12.55
N THR A 56 9.09 16.25 12.40
CA THR A 56 8.56 17.43 13.12
C THR A 56 8.55 17.18 14.62
N SER A 57 8.15 16.00 15.08
CA SER A 57 8.16 15.65 16.50
C SER A 57 9.58 15.70 17.09
N VAL A 58 10.58 15.23 16.35
CA VAL A 58 11.99 15.25 16.80
C VAL A 58 12.56 16.68 16.80
N LEU A 59 12.24 17.49 15.79
CA LEU A 59 12.77 18.86 15.68
C LEU A 59 12.06 19.88 16.58
N ASN A 60 10.82 19.60 16.99
CA ASN A 60 10.04 20.45 17.88
C ASN A 60 10.19 20.06 19.37
N THR A 61 11.21 19.25 19.69
CA THR A 61 11.66 18.94 21.06
C THR A 61 12.97 19.68 21.32
#